data_AF-A0A0M3JJN9-F1
#
_entry.id   AF-A0A0M3JJN9-F1
#
_cell.length_a   1.000
_cell.length_b   1.000
_cell.length_c   1.000
_cell.angle_alpha   90.00
_cell.angle_beta   90.00
_cell.angle_gamma   90.00
#
_symmetry.space_group_name_H-M   'P 1'
#
loop_
_entity.id
_entity.type
_entity.pdbx_description
1 polymer ?
#
loop_
_entity_poly.entity_id
_entity_poly.type
_entity_poly.pdbx_seq_one_letter_code
_entity_poly.pdbx_strand_id
1 'polypeptide(L)'
;MTDIVGASKVNDNLCLNNMIVLRLLSEEVFDFDGEMTQAKAHHLKKTFCGEFQAVFTLCHLVMETSENAALVEATLNTLYRFLSWIPVGYIFETNIIDLLTQKVVEFKLVVL
;
A
#
# COMPACT_ATOMS: atom_id res chain seq x y z
N MET A 1 -2.23 -7.15 10.94
CA MET A 1 -2.71 -6.58 9.64
C MET A 1 -3.94 -7.27 9.09
N THR A 2 -4.17 -8.54 9.43
CA THR A 2 -5.33 -9.33 8.97
C THR A 2 -6.67 -8.62 9.15
N ASP A 3 -6.88 -7.93 10.27
CA ASP A 3 -8.14 -7.21 10.53
C ASP A 3 -8.34 -6.02 9.58
N ILE A 4 -7.28 -5.25 9.31
CA ILE A 4 -7.32 -4.13 8.35
C ILE A 4 -7.61 -4.65 6.94
N VAL A 5 -6.94 -5.73 6.53
CA VAL A 5 -7.17 -6.34 5.21
C VAL A 5 -8.58 -6.92 5.11
N GLY A 6 -9.08 -7.55 6.16
CA GLY A 6 -10.45 -8.06 6.24
C GLY A 6 -11.50 -6.96 6.15
N ALA A 7 -11.35 -5.91 6.96
CA ALA A 7 -12.25 -4.75 6.99
C ALA A 7 -12.30 -4.01 5.63
N SER A 8 -11.19 -3.99 4.90
CA SER A 8 -11.11 -3.35 3.58
C SER A 8 -12.02 -4.00 2.53
N LYS A 9 -12.46 -5.25 2.74
CA LYS A 9 -13.36 -5.95 1.81
C LYS A 9 -14.83 -5.59 1.99
N VAL A 10 -15.18 -4.84 3.04
CA VAL A 10 -16.58 -4.53 3.37
C VAL A 10 -17.17 -3.49 2.42
N ASN A 11 -16.41 -2.42 2.12
CA ASN A 11 -16.75 -1.43 1.11
C ASN A 11 -15.55 -0.54 0.77
N ASP A 12 -15.66 0.19 -0.34
CA ASP A 12 -14.62 1.07 -0.87
C ASP A 12 -14.19 2.17 0.10
N ASN A 13 -15.12 2.77 0.85
CA ASN A 13 -14.78 3.85 1.78
C ASN A 13 -13.90 3.34 2.94
N LEU A 14 -14.20 2.14 3.45
CA LEU A 14 -13.36 1.48 4.46
C LEU A 14 -12.01 1.09 3.87
N CYS A 15 -11.99 0.55 2.64
CA CYS A 15 -10.75 0.23 1.94
C CYS A 15 -9.87 1.48 1.77
N LEU A 16 -10.47 2.60 1.35
CA LEU A 16 -9.79 3.88 1.13
C LEU A 16 -9.16 4.39 2.42
N ASN A 17 -9.93 4.43 3.51
CA ASN A 17 -9.41 4.83 4.82
C ASN A 17 -8.27 3.92 5.26
N ASN A 18 -8.42 2.61 5.07
CA ASN A 18 -7.39 1.65 5.41
C ASN A 18 -6.12 1.81 4.56
N MET A 19 -6.23 2.15 3.28
CA MET A 19 -5.06 2.46 2.43
C MET A 19 -4.29 3.67 2.97
N ILE A 20 -5.01 4.71 3.41
CA ILE A 20 -4.39 5.90 4.03
C ILE A 20 -3.69 5.52 5.34
N VAL A 21 -4.34 4.73 6.21
CA VAL A 21 -3.74 4.26 7.47
C VAL A 21 -2.48 3.44 7.20
N LEU A 22 -2.51 2.55 6.21
CA LEU A 22 -1.36 1.73 5.82
C LEU A 22 -0.19 2.57 5.30
N ARG A 23 -0.47 3.64 4.54
CA ARG A 23 0.53 4.60 4.08
C ARG A 23 1.19 5.31 5.26
N LEU A 24 0.39 5.91 6.14
CA LEU A 24 0.88 6.64 7.31
C LEU A 24 1.72 5.74 8.22
N LEU A 25 1.26 4.50 8.43
CA LEU A 25 2.01 3.52 9.21
C LEU A 25 3.35 3.17 8.56
N SER A 26 3.41 3.07 7.22
CA SER A 26 4.68 2.86 6.51
C SER A 26 5.62 4.07 6.65
N GLU A 27 5.11 5.29 6.50
CA GLU A 27 5.91 6.51 6.66
C GLU A 27 6.51 6.58 8.08
N GLU A 28 5.70 6.35 9.11
CA GLU A 28 6.14 6.34 10.51
C GLU A 28 7.19 5.26 10.80
N VAL A 29 7.04 4.07 10.21
CA VAL A 29 7.91 2.93 10.52
C VAL A 29 9.20 2.93 9.70
N PHE A 30 9.16 3.39 8.45
CA PHE A 30 10.28 3.26 7.51
C PHE A 30 10.96 4.57 7.12
N ASP A 31 10.28 5.71 7.18
CA ASP A 31 10.82 7.01 6.76
C ASP A 31 11.20 7.93 7.94
N PHE A 32 10.88 7.57 9.20
CA PHE A 32 11.02 8.47 10.35
C PHE A 32 12.21 8.13 11.29
N ASP A 33 13.08 9.12 11.50
CA ASP A 33 14.41 8.93 12.12
C ASP A 33 14.53 9.46 13.58
N GLY A 34 13.44 9.94 14.21
CA GLY A 34 13.57 10.84 15.39
C GLY A 34 12.87 10.48 16.69
N GLU A 35 11.69 9.85 16.67
CA GLU A 35 10.80 9.77 17.87
C GLU A 35 10.67 8.37 18.48
N MET A 36 11.27 7.36 17.84
CA MET A 36 11.20 5.98 18.28
C MET A 36 12.55 5.46 18.77
N THR A 37 12.54 4.68 19.85
CA THR A 37 13.74 3.91 20.22
C THR A 37 14.03 2.86 19.15
N GLN A 38 15.32 2.55 18.93
CA GLN A 38 15.74 1.57 17.94
C GLN A 38 15.03 0.20 18.11
N ALA A 39 14.81 -0.23 19.35
CA ALA A 39 14.11 -1.48 19.66
C ALA A 39 12.63 -1.44 19.21
N LYS A 40 11.93 -0.32 19.44
CA LYS A 40 10.53 -0.16 19.03
C LYS A 40 10.42 -0.09 17.50
N ALA A 41 11.30 0.64 16.83
CA ALA A 41 11.35 0.72 15.37
C ALA A 41 11.61 -0.66 14.74
N HIS A 42 12.61 -1.41 15.25
CA HIS A 42 12.90 -2.76 14.77
C HIS A 42 11.72 -3.72 14.97
N HIS A 43 11.04 -3.64 16.12
CA HIS A 43 9.86 -4.46 16.37
C HIS A 43 8.73 -4.15 15.37
N LEU A 44 8.41 -2.88 15.15
CA LEU A 44 7.37 -2.49 14.18
C LEU A 44 7.72 -2.90 12.75
N LYS A 45 8.97 -2.65 12.31
CA LYS A 45 9.44 -3.09 10.98
C LYS A 45 9.27 -4.60 10.81
N LYS A 46 9.68 -5.39 11.79
CA LYS A 46 9.56 -6.86 11.72
C LYS A 46 8.11 -7.31 11.63
N THR A 47 7.22 -6.74 12.45
CA THR A 47 5.79 -7.06 12.42
C THR A 47 5.17 -6.67 11.08
N PHE A 48 5.43 -5.47 10.58
CA PHE A 48 4.90 -4.96 9.31
C PHE A 48 5.37 -5.84 8.13
N CYS A 49 6.67 -6.15 8.06
CA CYS A 49 7.21 -7.01 7.01
C CYS A 49 6.62 -8.43 7.05
N GLY A 50 6.38 -8.98 8.26
CA GLY A 50 5.80 -10.32 8.42
C GLY A 50 4.36 -10.43 7.91
N GLU A 51 3.64 -9.32 7.85
CA GLU A 51 2.25 -9.26 7.39
C GLU A 51 2.09 -8.57 6.02
N PHE A 52 3.20 -8.11 5.43
CA PHE A 52 3.17 -7.27 4.23
C PHE A 52 2.54 -7.94 3.02
N GLN A 53 2.72 -9.26 2.85
CA GLN A 53 2.15 -9.99 1.71
C GLN A 53 0.64 -9.80 1.60
N ALA A 54 -0.09 -9.83 2.73
CA ALA A 54 -1.53 -9.64 2.73
C ALA A 54 -1.94 -8.22 2.32
N VAL A 55 -1.13 -7.22 2.71
CA VAL A 55 -1.32 -5.83 2.31
C VAL A 55 -1.04 -5.65 0.82
N PHE A 56 0.05 -6.22 0.32
CA PHE A 56 0.41 -6.15 -1.09
C PHE A 56 -0.65 -6.81 -1.99
N THR A 57 -1.19 -7.97 -1.59
CA THR A 57 -2.31 -8.61 -2.30
C THR A 57 -3.56 -7.72 -2.31
N LEU A 58 -3.86 -7.00 -1.22
CA LEU A 58 -4.97 -6.06 -1.20
C LEU A 58 -4.74 -4.90 -2.17
N CYS A 59 -3.54 -4.31 -2.19
CA CYS A 59 -3.21 -3.24 -3.13
C CYS A 59 -3.32 -3.72 -4.58
N HIS A 60 -2.83 -4.92 -4.89
CA HIS A 60 -2.97 -5.54 -6.21
C HIS A 60 -4.43 -5.66 -6.62
N LEU A 61 -5.26 -6.24 -5.74
CA LEU A 61 -6.69 -6.42 -6.01
C LEU A 61 -7.39 -5.10 -6.31
N VAL A 62 -7.19 -4.09 -5.46
CA VAL A 62 -7.79 -2.76 -5.64
C VAL A 62 -7.34 -2.15 -6.97
N MET A 63 -6.06 -2.24 -7.28
CA MET A 63 -5.52 -1.71 -8.52
C MET A 63 -5.98 -2.49 -9.76
N GLU A 64 -6.38 -3.76 -9.65
CA GLU A 64 -6.93 -4.53 -10.77
C GLU A 64 -8.42 -4.26 -11.00
N THR A 65 -9.20 -4.14 -9.91
CA THR A 65 -10.67 -4.24 -9.99
C THR A 65 -11.42 -2.96 -9.66
N SER A 66 -10.80 -1.98 -9.01
CA SER A 66 -11.51 -0.77 -8.58
C SER A 66 -11.61 0.26 -9.70
N GLU A 67 -12.82 0.77 -9.89
CA GLU A 67 -13.12 1.95 -10.72
C GLU A 67 -13.25 3.23 -9.87
N ASN A 68 -13.16 3.11 -8.55
CA ASN A 68 -13.29 4.23 -7.63
C ASN A 68 -12.01 5.06 -7.62
N ALA A 69 -12.10 6.26 -8.18
CA ALA A 69 -10.95 7.14 -8.38
C ALA A 69 -10.16 7.45 -7.11
N ALA A 70 -10.86 7.80 -6.04
CA ALA A 70 -10.22 8.17 -4.78
C ALA A 70 -9.53 6.97 -4.11
N LEU A 71 -10.10 5.77 -4.26
CA LEU A 71 -9.52 4.55 -3.72
C LEU A 71 -8.26 4.14 -4.50
N VAL A 72 -8.29 4.24 -5.84
CA VAL A 72 -7.10 3.96 -6.66
C VAL A 72 -5.99 4.96 -6.37
N GLU A 73 -6.30 6.25 -6.27
CA GLU A 73 -5.33 7.28 -5.89
C GLU A 73 -4.72 7.02 -4.51
N ALA A 74 -5.54 6.69 -3.50
CA ALA A 74 -5.05 6.32 -2.19
C ALA A 74 -4.10 5.11 -2.27
N THR A 75 -4.47 4.08 -3.03
CA THR A 75 -3.66 2.86 -3.20
C THR A 75 -2.35 3.12 -3.92
N LEU A 76 -2.35 3.97 -4.96
CA LEU A 76 -1.13 4.41 -5.67
C LEU A 76 -0.17 5.13 -4.71
N ASN A 77 -0.67 6.05 -3.90
CA ASN A 77 0.14 6.76 -2.92
C ASN A 77 0.69 5.81 -1.84
N THR A 78 -0.08 4.83 -1.41
CA THR A 78 0.36 3.79 -0.47
C THR A 78 1.47 2.92 -1.08
N LEU A 79 1.28 2.45 -2.32
CA LEU A 79 2.29 1.67 -3.05
C LEU A 79 3.58 2.47 -3.26
N TYR A 80 3.49 3.76 -3.62
CA TYR A 80 4.66 4.64 -3.76
C TYR A 80 5.54 4.66 -2.51
N ARG A 81 4.95 4.67 -1.31
CA ARG A 81 5.70 4.57 -0.05
C ARG A 81 6.32 3.20 0.16
N PHE A 82 5.60 2.13 -0.18
CA PHE A 82 6.13 0.77 -0.05
C PHE A 82 7.37 0.54 -0.92
N LEU A 83 7.42 1.13 -2.11
CA LEU A 83 8.54 0.98 -3.04
C LEU A 83 9.90 1.39 -2.48
N SER A 84 9.96 2.22 -1.41
CA SER A 84 11.23 2.63 -0.81
C SER A 84 11.90 1.53 0.02
N TRP A 85 11.16 0.50 0.47
CA TRP A 85 11.67 -0.47 1.45
C TRP A 85 11.29 -1.92 1.20
N ILE A 86 10.32 -2.22 0.32
CA ILE A 86 9.90 -3.61 0.07
C ILE A 86 11.01 -4.45 -0.58
N PRO A 87 11.01 -5.78 -0.37
CA PRO A 87 11.92 -6.67 -1.08
C PRO A 87 11.74 -6.53 -2.61
N VAL A 88 12.86 -6.48 -3.33
CA VAL A 88 12.88 -6.30 -4.80
C VAL A 88 12.11 -7.38 -5.57
N GLY A 89 11.94 -8.58 -5.00
CA GLY A 89 11.11 -9.63 -5.59
C GLY A 89 9.65 -9.19 -5.82
N TYR A 90 9.08 -8.36 -4.94
CA TYR A 90 7.74 -7.80 -5.17
C TYR A 90 7.68 -6.90 -6.42
N ILE A 91 8.79 -6.27 -6.79
CA ILE A 91 8.87 -5.35 -7.93
C ILE A 91 9.10 -6.12 -9.23
N PHE A 92 10.01 -7.10 -9.20
CA PHE A 92 10.50 -7.77 -10.41
C PHE A 92 9.86 -9.15 -10.69
N GLU A 93 9.27 -9.79 -9.68
CA GLU A 93 8.66 -11.13 -9.81
C GLU A 93 7.12 -11.08 -9.81
N THR A 94 6.54 -9.88 -9.81
CA THR A 94 5.10 -9.65 -9.93
C THR A 94 4.79 -8.75 -11.13
N ASN A 95 3.51 -8.60 -11.49
CA ASN A 95 3.06 -7.70 -12.56
C ASN A 95 2.88 -6.25 -12.08
N ILE A 96 3.39 -5.85 -10.90
CA ILE A 96 3.13 -4.52 -10.34
C ILE A 96 3.57 -3.37 -11.25
N ILE A 97 4.66 -3.51 -12.01
CA ILE A 97 5.13 -2.47 -12.93
C ILE A 97 4.11 -2.22 -14.05
N ASP A 98 3.59 -3.29 -14.65
CA ASP A 98 2.57 -3.20 -15.69
C ASP A 98 1.30 -2.57 -15.13
N LEU A 99 0.94 -2.97 -13.92
CA LEU A 99 -0.28 -2.55 -13.24
C LEU A 99 -0.24 -1.06 -12.86
N LEU A 100 0.90 -0.58 -12.33
CA LEU A 100 1.17 0.83 -12.09
C LEU A 100 1.11 1.63 -13.39
N THR A 101 1.74 1.15 -14.46
CA THR A 101 1.79 1.85 -15.75
C THR A 101 0.39 1.97 -16.36
N GLN A 102 -0.38 0.88 -16.38
CA GLN A 102 -1.74 0.87 -16.92
C GLN A 102 -2.68 1.78 -16.14
N LYS A 103 -2.72 1.65 -14.81
CA LYS A 103 -3.62 2.44 -13.98
C LYS A 103 -3.28 3.93 -13.98
N VAL A 104 -2.00 4.30 -13.94
CA VAL A 104 -1.61 5.72 -14.02
C VAL A 104 -2.00 6.34 -15.36
N VAL A 105 -1.87 5.61 -16.46
CA VAL A 105 -2.29 6.09 -17.79
C VAL A 105 -3.81 6.25 -17.87
N GLU A 106 -4.56 5.25 -17.40
CA GLU A 106 -6.02 5.30 -17.33
C GLU A 106 -6.50 6.51 -16.51
N PHE A 107 -5.91 6.73 -15.33
CA PHE A 107 -6.28 7.86 -14.46
C PHE A 107 -5.90 9.23 -15.01
N LYS A 108 -4.75 9.36 -15.68
CA LYS A 108 -4.39 10.62 -16.35
C LYS A 108 -5.32 10.95 -17.52
N LEU A 109 -5.90 9.95 -18.18
CA LEU A 109 -6.86 10.15 -19.27
C LEU A 109 -8.27 10.51 -18.76
N VAL A 110 -8.65 10.10 -17.55
CA VAL A 110 -9.97 10.39 -16.97
C VAL A 110 -10.05 11.77 -16.31
N VAL A 111 -8.90 12.34 -15.90
CA VAL A 111 -8.82 13.65 -15.21
C VAL A 111 -8.53 14.82 -16.17
N LEU A 112 -8.32 14.55 -17.47
CA LEU A 112 -8.18 15.53 -18.54
C LEU A 112 -9.43 15.58 -19.42
#